data_AF-A0A2H4IA10-F1
#
_entry.id   AF-A0A2H4IA10-F1
#
_cell.length_a   1.000
_cell.length_b   1.000
_cell.length_c   1.000
_cell.angle_alpha   90.00
_cell.angle_beta   90.00
_cell.angle_gamma   90.00
#
_symmetry.space_group_name_H-M   'P 1'
#
loop_
_entity.id
_entity.type
_entity.pdbx_description
1 polymer ?
#
loop_
_entity_poly.entity_id
_entity_poly.type
_entity_poly.pdbx_seq_one_letter_code
_entity_poly.pdbx_strand_id
1 'polypeptide(L)' 'MPVPTASAASGDIRIEVQRGALRVAVSWPAGAAAQCTAWLRELLR' A
#
# COMPACT_ATOMS: atom_id res chain seq x y z
N MET A 1 2.75 19.50 -15.11
CA MET A 1 3.38 18.30 -15.69
C MET A 1 2.63 17.09 -15.17
N PRO A 2 2.12 16.17 -16.01
CA PRO A 2 1.60 14.90 -15.52
C PRO A 2 2.77 14.12 -14.89
N VAL A 3 2.58 13.69 -13.65
CA VAL A 3 3.59 12.95 -12.88
C VAL A 3 3.93 11.63 -13.58
N PRO A 4 5.21 11.21 -13.61
CA PRO A 4 5.57 9.93 -14.20
C PRO A 4 4.82 8.82 -13.44
N THR A 5 3.98 8.08 -14.16
CA THR A 5 3.38 6.85 -13.66
C THR A 5 4.54 5.90 -13.44
N ALA A 6 4.98 5.77 -12.19
CA ALA A 6 6.03 4.83 -11.82
C ALA A 6 5.65 3.48 -12.43
N SER A 7 6.46 3.03 -13.39
CA SER A 7 6.29 1.75 -14.08
C SER A 7 5.94 0.73 -13.02
N ALA A 8 4.71 0.22 -13.04
CA ALA A 8 4.19 -0.67 -12.02
C ALA A 8 5.19 -1.81 -11.91
N ALA A 9 6.06 -1.76 -10.90
CA ALA A 9 7.02 -2.80 -10.65
C ALA A 9 6.20 -4.09 -10.62
N SER A 10 6.56 -5.10 -11.40
CA SER A 10 5.77 -6.32 -11.60
C SER A 10 5.76 -7.21 -10.33
N GLY A 11 5.54 -6.61 -9.16
CA GLY A 11 5.56 -7.23 -7.86
C GLY A 11 4.45 -6.68 -6.98
N ASP A 12 4.09 -7.47 -5.98
CA ASP A 12 3.13 -7.11 -4.96
C ASP A 12 3.82 -6.42 -3.77
N ILE A 13 3.20 -5.35 -3.30
CA ILE A 13 3.47 -4.69 -2.03
C ILE A 13 2.71 -5.46 -0.95
N ARG A 14 3.42 -6.08 -0.01
CA ARG A 14 2.82 -6.71 1.17
C ARG A 14 2.98 -5.82 2.39
N ILE A 15 1.87 -5.51 3.05
CA ILE A 15 1.83 -4.71 4.28
C ILE A 15 1.17 -5.54 5.37
N GLU A 16 1.82 -5.62 6.52
CA GLU A 16 1.27 -6.25 7.70
C GLU A 16 1.01 -5.20 8.78
N VAL A 17 -0.23 -5.17 9.25
CA VAL A 17 -0.70 -4.23 10.26
C VAL A 17 -1.08 -5.01 11.50
N GLN A 18 -0.56 -4.60 12.65
CA GLN A 18 -0.83 -5.22 13.94
C GLN A 18 -1.46 -4.19 14.86
N ARG A 19 -2.71 -4.41 15.26
CA ARG A 19 -3.44 -3.59 16.23
C ARG A 19 -3.85 -4.46 17.42
N GLY A 20 -3.09 -4.36 18.51
CA GLY A 20 -3.26 -5.24 19.66
C GLY A 20 -3.08 -6.70 19.25
N ALA A 21 -4.10 -7.54 19.48
CA ALA A 21 -4.11 -8.94 19.09
C ALA A 21 -4.48 -9.19 17.61
N LEU A 22 -4.95 -8.16 16.88
CA LEU A 22 -5.36 -8.31 15.49
C LEU A 22 -4.18 -8.09 14.54
N ARG A 23 -3.83 -9.11 13.75
CA ARG A 23 -2.86 -9.01 12.65
C ARG A 23 -3.61 -9.09 11.31
N VAL A 24 -3.39 -8.10 10.45
CA VAL A 24 -3.97 -8.01 9.11
C VAL A 24 -2.83 -7.96 8.11
N ALA A 25 -2.82 -8.89 7.16
CA ALA A 25 -1.89 -8.87 6.04
C ALA A 25 -2.65 -8.43 4.77
N VAL A 26 -2.16 -7.38 4.14
CA VAL A 26 -2.70 -6.82 2.90
C VAL A 26 -1.65 -6.97 1.81
N SER A 27 -2.06 -7.47 0.65
CA SER A 27 -1.21 -7.52 -0.53
C SER A 27 -1.84 -6.63 -1.60
N TRP A 28 -1.05 -5.72 -2.16
CA TRP A 28 -1.45 -4.82 -3.22
C TRP A 28 -0.52 -4.93 -4.42
N PRO A 29 -1.02 -4.78 -5.64
CA PRO A 29 -0.16 -4.67 -6.81
C PRO A 29 0.65 -3.37 -6.73
N ALA A 30 1.92 -3.35 -7.19
CA ALA A 30 2.70 -2.11 -7.18
C ALA A 30 2.08 -0.98 -8.03
N GLY A 31 1.26 -1.32 -9.03
CA GLY A 31 0.46 -0.34 -9.79
C GLY A 31 -0.54 0.44 -8.93
N ALA A 32 -0.89 -0.06 -7.74
CA ALA A 32 -1.78 0.57 -6.78
C ALA A 32 -1.03 1.25 -5.60
N ALA A 33 0.26 1.56 -5.76
CA ALA A 33 1.08 2.18 -4.70
C ALA A 33 0.46 3.48 -4.11
N ALA A 34 -0.23 4.27 -4.93
CA ALA A 34 -0.92 5.48 -4.47
C ALA A 34 -2.09 5.17 -3.52
N GLN A 35 -2.89 4.13 -3.82
CA GLN A 35 -3.99 3.68 -2.98
C GLN A 35 -3.46 3.06 -1.68
N CYS A 36 -2.41 2.27 -1.77
CA CYS A 36 -1.66 1.72 -0.64
C CYS A 36 -1.21 2.84 0.32
N THR A 37 -0.61 3.91 -0.20
CA THR A 37 -0.17 5.06 0.60
C THR A 37 -1.33 5.80 1.26
N ALA A 38 -2.46 5.97 0.54
CA ALA A 38 -3.66 6.60 1.09
C ALA A 38 -4.23 5.79 2.27
N TRP A 39 -4.34 4.46 2.11
CA TRP A 39 -4.79 3.58 3.20
C TRP A 39 -3.83 3.57 4.39
N LEU A 40 -2.51 3.56 4.15
CA LEU A 40 -1.52 3.61 5.23
C LEU A 40 -1.67 4.87 6.07
N ARG A 41 -1.88 6.02 5.42
CA ARG A 41 -2.15 7.30 6.12
C ARG A 41 -3.45 7.24 6.90
N GLU A 42 -4.46 6.55 6.38
CA GLU A 42 -5.73 6.35 7.08
C GLU A 42 -5.61 5.41 8.29
N LEU A 43 -4.66 4.48 8.28
CA LEU A 43 -4.35 3.65 9.44
C LEU A 43 -3.55 4.38 10.52
N LEU A 44 -2.73 5.36 10.13
CA LEU A 44 -1.87 6.13 11.02
C LEU A 44 -2.56 7.34 11.66
N ARG A 45 -3.71 7.76 11.13
CA ARG A 45 -4.60 8.76 11.77
C ARG A 45 -5.44 8.13 12.87
#